data_AF-A0A3C0NQC4-F1
#
_entry.id   AF-A0A3C0NQC4-F1
#
_cell.length_a   1.000
_cell.length_b   1.000
_cell.length_c   1.000
_cell.angle_alpha   90.00
_cell.angle_beta   90.00
_cell.angle_gamma   90.00
#
_symmetry.space_group_name_H-M   'P 1'
#
loop_
_entity.id
_entity.type
_entity.pdbx_description
1 polymer ?
#
loop_
_entity_poly.entity_id
_entity_poly.type
_entity_poly.pdbx_seq_one_letter_code
_entity_poly.pdbx_strand_id
1 'polypeptide(L)' 'GRDTRTVRPISIRTGVLPRTHGSALFTRGETQALVVATLGTGRDEQVIDALQGEYNDRFMLHYNMPPFA' A
#
# COMPACT_ATOMS: atom_id res chain seq x y z
N GLY A 1 -28.69 -5.44 -8.54
CA GLY A 1 -27.57 -5.40 -7.59
C GLY A 1 -27.20 -6.82 -7.20
N ARG A 2 -25.92 -7.14 -7.07
CA ARG A 2 -25.43 -8.50 -6.72
C ARG A 2 -25.96 -8.99 -5.36
N ASP A 3 -25.89 -10.30 -5.11
CA ASP A 3 -26.25 -10.92 -3.84
C ASP A 3 -25.22 -10.67 -2.71
N THR A 4 -25.48 -11.22 -1.52
CA THR A 4 -24.66 -11.04 -0.30
C THR A 4 -23.36 -11.82 -0.27
N ARG A 5 -23.12 -12.72 -1.24
CA ARG A 5 -21.94 -13.59 -1.34
C ARG A 5 -21.07 -13.27 -2.56
N THR A 6 -21.66 -12.73 -3.61
CA THR A 6 -20.94 -12.38 -4.85
C THR A 6 -19.95 -11.25 -4.57
N VAL A 7 -18.67 -11.55 -4.80
CA VAL A 7 -17.57 -10.57 -4.77
C VAL A 7 -17.51 -9.84 -6.11
N ARG A 8 -17.19 -8.54 -6.10
CA ARG A 8 -16.99 -7.77 -7.35
C ARG A 8 -15.79 -8.33 -8.13
N PRO A 9 -15.76 -8.22 -9.48
CA PRO A 9 -14.62 -8.67 -10.28
C PRO A 9 -13.29 -8.13 -9.76
N ILE A 10 -12.27 -8.98 -9.72
CA ILE A 10 -10.92 -8.66 -9.25
C ILE A 10 -9.95 -8.73 -10.42
N SER A 11 -9.06 -7.74 -10.52
CA SER A 11 -7.89 -7.79 -11.40
C SER A 11 -6.65 -7.33 -10.66
N ILE A 12 -5.52 -7.95 -10.99
CA ILE A 12 -4.23 -7.70 -10.36
C ILE A 12 -3.18 -7.59 -11.46
N ARG A 13 -2.40 -6.50 -11.44
CA ARG A 13 -1.24 -6.32 -12.32
C ARG A 13 -0.02 -5.99 -11.47
N THR A 14 1.03 -6.80 -11.58
CA THR A 14 2.31 -6.58 -10.89
C THR A 14 3.32 -5.90 -11.82
N GLY A 15 4.28 -5.18 -11.26
CA GLY A 15 5.36 -4.53 -12.02
C GLY A 15 4.88 -3.41 -12.95
N VAL A 16 3.76 -2.76 -12.63
CA VAL A 16 3.16 -1.69 -13.45
C VAL A 16 4.03 -0.43 -13.54
N LEU A 17 4.95 -0.25 -12.57
CA LEU A 17 6.01 0.74 -12.60
C LEU A 17 7.36 0.00 -12.61
N PRO A 18 8.11 -0.01 -13.74
CA PRO A 18 9.24 -0.92 -13.94
C PRO A 18 10.50 -0.55 -13.15
N ARG A 19 10.56 0.65 -12.55
CA ARG A 19 11.74 1.15 -11.83
C ARG A 19 11.59 1.12 -10.31
N THR A 20 10.40 0.84 -9.79
CA THR A 20 10.20 0.74 -8.34
C THR A 20 10.70 -0.63 -7.86
N HIS A 21 11.04 -0.74 -6.57
CA HIS A 21 11.45 -2.03 -6.01
C HIS A 21 10.31 -3.07 -6.09
N GLY A 22 9.06 -2.63 -5.90
CA GLY A 22 7.86 -3.39 -6.24
C GLY A 22 6.70 -2.47 -6.59
N SER A 23 5.79 -2.93 -7.45
CA SER A 23 4.55 -2.21 -7.75
C SER A 23 3.42 -3.17 -8.07
N ALA A 24 2.20 -2.81 -7.66
CA ALA A 24 0.98 -3.55 -7.98
C ALA A 24 -0.20 -2.60 -8.17
N LEU A 25 -1.02 -2.87 -9.18
CA LEU A 25 -2.33 -2.27 -9.37
C LEU A 25 -3.39 -3.33 -9.05
N PHE A 26 -4.09 -3.14 -7.94
CA PHE A 26 -5.19 -4.00 -7.50
C PHE A 26 -6.52 -3.30 -7.78
N THR A 27 -7.48 -3.99 -8.41
CA THR A 27 -8.82 -3.47 -8.66
C THR A 27 -9.87 -4.49 -8.22
N ARG A 28 -10.90 -4.04 -7.49
CA ARG A 28 -12.07 -4.84 -7.08
C ARG A 28 -13.37 -4.08 -7.32
N GLY A 29 -13.99 -4.31 -8.48
CA GLY A 29 -15.05 -3.44 -9.00
C GLY A 29 -14.49 -2.03 -9.22
N GLU A 30 -15.13 -1.02 -8.64
CA GLU A 30 -14.70 0.38 -8.76
C GLU A 30 -13.63 0.79 -7.74
N THR A 31 -13.32 -0.07 -6.76
CA THR A 31 -12.24 0.20 -5.79
C THR A 31 -10.89 -0.18 -6.42
N GLN A 32 -10.00 0.79 -6.60
CA GLN A 32 -8.65 0.57 -7.15
C GLN A 32 -7.57 1.16 -6.24
N ALA A 33 -6.46 0.44 -6.10
CA ALA A 33 -5.28 0.91 -5.38
C ALA A 33 -4.02 0.62 -6.19
N LEU A 34 -3.20 1.66 -6.41
CA LEU A 34 -1.82 1.53 -6.84
C LEU A 34 -0.93 1.49 -5.59
N VAL A 35 -0.22 0.38 -5.41
CA VAL A 35 0.69 0.16 -4.27
C VAL A 35 2.11 0.05 -4.80
N VAL A 36 3.03 0.75 -4.15
CA VAL A 36 4.47 0.75 -4.48
C VAL A 36 5.25 0.37 -3.24
N ALA A 37 6.14 -0.60 -3.38
CA ALA A 37 7.08 -0.99 -2.34
C ALA A 37 8.44 -0.33 -2.57
N THR A 38 9.04 0.14 -1.49
CA THR A 38 10.40 0.72 -1.47
C THR A 38 11.21 0.01 -0.40
N LEU A 39 12.37 -0.53 -0.75
CA LEU A 39 13.34 -1.09 0.17
C LEU A 39 14.37 -0.01 0.54
N GLY A 40 14.64 0.12 1.83
CA GLY A 40 15.66 0.99 2.39
C GLY A 40 16.65 0.22 3.26
N THR A 41 17.52 0.97 3.92
CA THR A 41 18.51 0.51 4.90
C THR A 41 18.07 0.88 6.32
N GLY A 42 18.86 0.54 7.33
CA GLY A 42 18.59 0.95 8.72
C GLY A 42 18.54 2.46 8.94
N ARG A 43 19.09 3.27 8.02
CA ARG A 43 18.97 4.74 8.07
C ARG A 43 17.61 5.26 7.60
N ASP A 44 16.84 4.41 6.93
CA ASP A 44 15.52 4.73 6.38
C ASP A 44 14.39 4.23 7.32
N GLU A 45 14.73 3.65 8.47
CA GLU A 45 13.78 3.28 9.52
C GLU A 45 13.15 4.53 10.15
N GLN A 46 11.89 4.44 10.59
CA GLN A 46 11.19 5.53 11.23
C GLN A 46 11.51 5.54 12.73
N VAL A 47 12.10 6.63 13.23
CA VAL A 47 12.23 6.85 14.68
C VAL A 47 10.87 7.26 15.25
N ILE A 48 10.39 6.51 16.24
CA ILE A 48 9.14 6.77 16.96
C ILE A 48 9.49 7.19 18.39
N ASP A 49 9.22 8.45 18.71
CA ASP A 49 9.27 8.96 20.07
C ASP A 49 7.91 8.73 20.75
N ALA A 50 7.79 7.62 21.48
CA ALA A 50 6.57 7.24 22.19
C ALA A 50 6.71 7.46 23.70
N LEU A 51 5.58 7.55 24.41
CA LEU A 51 5.55 7.76 25.86
C LEU A 51 6.32 6.70 26.65
N GLN A 52 6.40 5.47 26.13
CA GLN A 52 7.10 4.33 26.74
C GLN A 52 8.61 4.30 26.41
N GLY A 53 9.08 5.20 25.55
CA GLY A 53 10.46 5.29 25.09
C GLY A 53 10.58 5.37 23.57
N GLU A 54 11.77 5.76 23.11
CA GLU A 54 12.12 5.84 21.70
C GLU A 54 12.42 4.45 21.12
N TYR A 55 11.93 4.16 19.92
CA TYR A 55 12.28 2.96 19.16
C TYR A 55 12.24 3.21 17.64
N ASN A 56 12.87 2.31 16.87
CA ASN A 56 12.87 2.36 15.41
C ASN A 56 11.86 1.36 14.83
N ASP A 57 10.97 1.82 13.96
CA ASP A 57 10.08 0.98 13.18
C ASP A 57 10.64 0.78 11.76
N ARG A 58 10.67 -0.48 11.32
CA ARG A 58 11.20 -0.90 10.02
C ARG A 58 10.12 -1.00 8.95
N PHE A 59 8.85 -0.90 9.33
CA PHE A 59 7.74 -1.04 8.43
C PHE A 59 6.89 0.23 8.40
N MET A 60 6.79 0.82 7.22
CA MET A 60 5.99 2.03 6.99
C MET A 60 4.91 1.74 5.95
N LEU A 61 3.68 2.19 6.23
CA LEU A 61 2.56 2.15 5.29
C LEU A 61 1.94 3.55 5.20
N HIS A 62 2.09 4.17 4.03
CA HIS A 62 1.53 5.48 3.74
C HIS A 62 0.27 5.29 2.88
N TYR A 63 -0.90 5.55 3.46
CA TYR A 63 -2.18 5.49 2.76
C TYR A 63 -2.60 6.87 2.26
N ASN A 64 -2.85 7.00 0.96
CA ASN A 64 -3.30 8.23 0.32
C ASN A 64 -4.68 8.03 -0.30
N MET A 65 -5.62 8.93 0.01
CA MET A 65 -6.97 8.95 -0.58
C MET A 65 -7.24 10.33 -1.19
N PRO A 66 -6.83 10.55 -2.46
CA PRO A 66 -7.05 11.83 -3.12
C PRO A 66 -8.55 12.05 -3.42
N PRO A 67 -9.02 13.30 -3.59
CA PRO A 67 -10.45 13.60 -3.73
C PRO A 67 -11.09 13.11 -5.05
N PHE A 68 -10.29 12.67 -6.02
CA PHE A 68 -10.76 12.06 -7.26
C PHE A 68 -10.91 10.53 -7.18
N ALA A 69 -10.58 9.94 -6.02
CA ALA A 69 -10.65 8.51 -5.78
C ALA A 69 -12.09 8.01 -5.52
#